data_AF-A0A443S321-F1
#
_entry.id   AF-A0A443S321-F1
#
_cell.length_a   1.000
_cell.length_b   1.000
_cell.length_c   1.000
_cell.angle_alpha   90.00
_cell.angle_beta   90.00
_cell.angle_gamma   90.00
#
_symmetry.space_group_name_H-M   'P 1'
#
loop_
_entity.id
_entity.type
_entity.pdbx_description
1 polymer ?
#
loop_
_entity_poly.entity_id
_entity_poly.type
_entity_poly.pdbx_seq_one_letter_code
_entity_poly.pdbx_strand_id
1 'polypeptide(L)' 'MGDRIYVLYKSIELIAFIVTGEVFANGGGHSNTFRKQDDHGNYAFGYDITDAKGAANARKESGGHGHA' A
#
# COMPACT_ATOMS: atom_id res chain seq x y z
N MET A 1 -12.56 37.55 25.76
CA MET A 1 -13.26 36.76 24.71
C MET A 1 -12.39 36.49 23.49
N GLY A 2 -11.46 37.38 23.09
CA GLY A 2 -10.61 37.21 21.89
C GLY A 2 -9.63 36.04 21.92
N ASP A 3 -8.95 35.80 23.05
CA ASP A 3 -7.88 34.78 23.11
C ASP A 3 -8.40 33.35 22.87
N ARG A 4 -9.58 33.00 23.39
CA ARG A 4 -10.18 31.68 23.18
C ARG A 4 -10.59 31.44 21.72
N ILE A 5 -11.08 32.49 21.06
CA ILE A 5 -11.46 32.43 19.64
C ILE A 5 -10.20 32.35 18.76
N TYR A 6 -9.16 33.09 19.11
CA TYR A 6 -7.86 33.04 18.41
C TYR A 6 -7.21 31.66 18.53
N VAL A 7 -7.18 31.09 19.73
CA VAL A 7 -6.67 29.72 19.96
C VAL A 7 -7.47 28.69 19.16
N LEU A 8 -8.81 28.82 19.13
CA LEU A 8 -9.66 27.93 18.33
C LEU A 8 -9.34 28.03 16.83
N TYR A 9 -9.27 29.25 16.30
CA TYR A 9 -8.98 29.50 14.89
C TYR A 9 -7.61 28.94 14.49
N LYS A 10 -6.60 29.17 15.33
CA LYS A 10 -5.24 28.71 15.07
C LYS A 10 -5.10 27.19 15.18
N SER A 11 -5.88 26.56 16.06
CA SER A 11 -5.95 25.11 16.16
C SER A 11 -6.58 24.49 14.91
N ILE A 12 -7.61 25.12 14.34
CA ILE A 12 -8.25 24.63 13.10
C ILE A 12 -7.27 24.69 11.92
N GLU A 13 -6.52 25.78 11.76
CA GLU A 13 -5.49 25.89 10.70
C GLU A 13 -4.41 24.82 10.84
N LEU A 14 -3.95 24.56 12.07
CA LEU A 14 -2.95 23.52 12.34
C LEU A 14 -3.49 22.13 11.98
N ILE A 15 -4.73 21.82 12.37
CA ILE A 15 -5.37 20.55 12.04
C ILE A 15 -5.52 20.39 10.52
N ALA A 16 -5.98 21.43 9.81
CA ALA A 16 -6.11 21.39 8.36
C ALA A 16 -4.77 21.13 7.65
N PHE A 17 -3.69 21.72 8.13
CA PHE A 17 -2.34 21.49 7.59
C PHE A 17 -1.85 20.06 7.83
N ILE A 18 -2.07 19.51 9.03
CA ILE A 18 -1.70 18.13 9.36
C ILE A 18 -2.49 17.14 8.49
N VAL A 19 -3.82 17.31 8.39
CA VAL A 19 -4.69 16.42 7.62
C VAL A 19 -4.34 16.43 6.14
N THR A 20 -4.10 17.62 5.55
CA THR A 20 -3.68 17.71 4.14
C THR A 20 -2.30 17.07 3.93
N GLY A 21 -1.35 17.29 4.84
CA GLY A 21 -0.04 16.64 4.81
C GLY A 21 -0.10 15.12 4.80
N GLU A 22 -0.96 14.51 5.62
CA GLU A 22 -1.16 13.06 5.62
C GLU A 22 -1.76 12.56 4.31
N VAL A 23 -2.75 13.25 3.74
CA VAL A 23 -3.36 12.85 2.45
C VAL A 23 -2.34 12.85 1.32
N PHE A 24 -1.43 13.83 1.29
CA PHE A 24 -0.36 13.88 0.28
C PHE A 24 0.80 12.92 0.55
N ALA A 25 1.08 12.61 1.82
CA ALA A 25 2.13 11.66 2.20
C ALA A 25 1.71 10.18 2.00
N ASN A 26 0.41 9.90 2.02
CA ASN A 26 -0.15 8.58 1.70
C ASN A 26 -0.13 8.34 0.18
N GLY A 27 1.06 8.05 -0.34
CA GLY A 27 1.23 7.62 -1.73
C GLY A 27 0.37 6.38 -2.07
N GLY A 28 0.27 6.06 -3.35
CA GLY A 28 -0.38 4.83 -3.79
C GLY A 28 0.42 3.58 -3.39
N GLY A 29 -0.22 2.42 -3.47
CA GLY A 29 0.47 1.14 -3.42
C GLY A 29 0.99 0.69 -4.78
N HIS A 30 1.93 -0.26 -4.78
CA HIS A 30 2.41 -0.93 -5.99
C HIS A 30 2.18 -2.44 -5.87
N SER A 31 1.95 -3.09 -7.01
CA SER A 31 1.86 -4.55 -7.11
C SER A 31 2.80 -5.07 -8.19
N ASN A 32 3.65 -6.05 -7.87
CA ASN A 32 4.33 -6.83 -8.89
C ASN A 32 3.64 -8.19 -9.05
N THR A 33 3.76 -8.77 -10.24
CA THR A 33 3.25 -10.11 -10.52
C THR A 33 4.17 -10.80 -11.50
N PHE A 34 4.43 -12.08 -11.26
CA PHE A 34 5.15 -12.93 -12.20
C PHE A 34 4.35 -14.19 -12.50
N ARG A 35 4.43 -14.63 -13.76
CA ARG A 35 3.87 -15.90 -14.25
C ARG A 35 4.82 -16.48 -15.28
N LYS A 36 5.21 -17.73 -15.09
CA LYS A 36 6.06 -18.48 -16.00
C LYS A 36 5.53 -19.91 -16.12
N GLN A 37 5.51 -20.42 -17.34
CA GLN A 37 5.31 -21.83 -17.63
C GLN A 37 6.41 -22.27 -18.58
N ASP A 38 6.93 -23.48 -18.42
CA ASP A 38 7.91 -24.06 -19.33
C ASP A 38 7.28 -25.12 -20.27
N ASP A 39 8.07 -25.60 -21.22
CA ASP A 39 7.64 -26.59 -22.23
C ASP A 39 7.33 -27.97 -21.62
N HIS A 40 7.69 -28.20 -20.35
CA HIS A 40 7.45 -29.44 -19.61
C HIS A 40 6.20 -29.34 -18.71
N GLY A 41 5.45 -28.25 -18.80
CA GLY A 41 4.23 -28.04 -18.02
C GLY A 41 4.47 -27.67 -16.56
N ASN A 42 5.70 -27.30 -16.18
CA ASN A 42 5.96 -26.69 -14.89
C ASN A 42 5.52 -25.24 -14.93
N TYR A 43 4.87 -24.79 -13.85
CA TYR A 43 4.42 -23.42 -13.69
C TYR A 43 4.98 -22.80 -12.42
N ALA A 44 5.17 -21.48 -12.48
CA ALA A 44 5.51 -20.64 -11.35
C ALA A 44 4.70 -19.35 -11.43
N PHE A 45 4.05 -19.01 -10.33
CA PHE A 45 3.28 -17.78 -10.19
C PHE A 45 3.63 -17.12 -8.86
N GLY A 46 3.54 -15.80 -8.84
CA GLY A 46 3.44 -15.08 -7.59
C GLY A 46 3.10 -13.62 -7.78
N TYR A 47 2.80 -12.97 -6.66
CA TYR A 47 2.59 -11.54 -6.56
C TYR A 47 3.14 -11.02 -5.24
N ASP A 48 3.43 -9.73 -5.24
CA ASP A 48 3.62 -8.91 -4.05
C ASP A 48 2.83 -7.62 -4.22
N ILE A 49 2.22 -7.16 -3.13
CA ILE A 49 1.46 -5.93 -3.04
C ILE A 49 1.98 -5.20 -1.81
N THR A 50 2.26 -3.90 -1.95
CA THR A 50 2.68 -3.04 -0.84
C THR A 50 1.98 -1.70 -0.95
N ASP A 51 1.39 -1.20 0.15
CA ASP A 51 0.87 0.16 0.23
C ASP A 51 1.96 1.17 0.67
N ALA A 52 1.67 2.46 0.58
CA ALA A 52 2.63 3.49 1.01
C ALA A 52 2.89 3.52 2.53
N LYS A 53 2.07 2.82 3.33
CA LYS A 53 2.21 2.70 4.79
C LYS A 53 2.99 1.43 5.19
N GLY A 54 3.41 0.61 4.23
CA GLY A 54 4.17 -0.62 4.46
C GLY A 54 3.32 -1.87 4.72
N ALA A 55 1.99 -1.80 4.61
CA ALA A 55 1.18 -3.01 4.63
C ALA A 55 1.44 -3.82 3.35
N ALA A 56 1.76 -5.10 3.52
CA ALA A 56 2.13 -5.96 2.41
C ALA A 56 1.39 -7.30 2.45
N ASN A 57 1.09 -7.83 1.26
CA ASN A 57 0.59 -9.19 1.07
C ASN A 57 1.24 -9.82 -0.16
N ALA A 58 1.63 -11.09 -0.06
CA ALA A 58 2.32 -11.79 -1.14
C ALA A 58 1.96 -13.26 -1.18
N ARG A 59 2.01 -13.85 -2.37
CA ARG A 59 1.89 -15.29 -2.58
C ARG A 59 2.90 -15.71 -3.62
N LYS A 60 3.46 -16.91 -3.42
CA LYS A 60 4.24 -17.61 -4.42
C LYS A 60 3.76 -19.05 -4.50
N GLU A 61 3.56 -19.53 -5.71
CA GLU A 61 3.15 -20.90 -5.97
C GLU A 61 3.94 -21.43 -7.17
N SER A 62 4.22 -22.72 -7.15
CA SER A 62 4.82 -23.44 -8.26
C SER A 62 4.28 -24.85 -8.28
N GLY A 63 4.22 -25.44 -9.45
CA GLY A 63 3.82 -26.83 -9.61
C GLY A 63 4.23 -27.35 -10.97
N GLY A 64 3.86 -28.60 -11.25
CA GLY A 64 4.17 -29.27 -12.51
C GLY A 64 3.44 -30.60 -12.61
N HIS A 65 3.60 -31.26 -13.75
CA HIS A 65 3.06 -32.61 -13.96
C HIS A 65 3.74 -33.59 -13.01
N GLY A 66 2.99 -34.11 -12.02
CA GLY A 66 3.49 -35.04 -11.00
C GLY A 66 3.37 -34.57 -9.55
N HIS A 67 2.76 -33.42 -9.28
CA HIS A 67 2.33 -33.09 -7.92
C HIS A 67 1.13 -33.96 -7.52
N ALA A 68 1.41 -35.06 -6.81
CA ALA A 68 0.47 -35.82 -5.98
C ALA A 68 0.82 -35.60 -4.51
#